data_AF-A0A2V6ISX8-F1
#
_entry.id   AF-A0A2V6ISX8-F1
#
_cell.length_a   1.000
_cell.length_b   1.000
_cell.length_c   1.000
_cell.angle_alpha   90.00
_cell.angle_beta   90.00
_cell.angle_gamma   90.00
#
_symmetry.space_group_name_H-M   'P 1'
#
loop_
_entity.id
_entity.type
_entity.pdbx_description
1 polymer ?
#
loop_
_entity_poly.entity_id
_entity_poly.type
_entity_poly.pdbx_seq_one_letter_code
_entity_poly.pdbx_strand_id
1 'polypeptide(L)'
;MIARGIVLIGAIIICTTVGHATVVDLTGSNDSGTINGAQFVFTTPQPTGTGVIQPFLRLENSPVEQGYNTSGGTPFDDKAGPWTHDLTFGDLQNTQVTLGGASYFKLLLDVNEPGGSKSLISLDQLQFYTSKVGSQTTSNVGSLGTLRYTFSSGDSVILDASRNHGSGSGDMYAYIRRPILPAPRRATSSIYMRTSVIPIIAKLGSKSGPW
;
A
#
# COMPACT_ATOMS: atom_id res chain seq x y z
N MET A 1 -51.16 45.80 6.93
CA MET A 1 -49.71 45.74 7.25
C MET A 1 -49.13 44.56 6.49
N ILE A 2 -48.33 44.82 5.45
CA ILE A 2 -47.78 43.77 4.56
C ILE A 2 -46.38 43.43 5.08
N ALA A 3 -46.18 42.21 5.58
CA ALA A 3 -44.88 41.70 5.97
C ALA A 3 -44.08 41.31 4.72
N ARG A 4 -42.92 41.95 4.51
CA ARG A 4 -41.97 41.61 3.44
C ARG A 4 -40.99 40.57 3.98
N GLY A 5 -41.12 39.32 3.53
CA GLY A 5 -40.15 38.26 3.81
C GLY A 5 -38.90 38.45 2.98
N ILE A 6 -37.75 38.64 3.62
CA ILE A 6 -36.43 38.64 2.97
C ILE A 6 -35.92 37.20 3.00
N VAL A 7 -35.79 36.58 1.83
CA VAL A 7 -35.10 35.30 1.67
C VAL A 7 -33.62 35.59 1.44
N LEU A 8 -32.77 35.27 2.43
CA LEU A 8 -31.31 35.23 2.23
C LEU A 8 -30.94 33.92 1.54
N ILE A 9 -30.48 34.00 0.29
CA ILE A 9 -29.83 32.89 -0.40
C ILE A 9 -28.36 32.91 0.00
N GLY A 10 -27.97 32.03 0.93
CA GLY A 10 -26.57 31.80 1.25
C GLY A 10 -25.87 31.10 0.09
N ALA A 11 -24.92 31.77 -0.56
CA ALA A 11 -24.08 31.17 -1.58
C ALA A 11 -23.17 30.10 -0.94
N ILE A 12 -23.45 28.83 -1.21
CA ILE A 12 -22.57 27.72 -0.87
C ILE A 12 -21.44 27.72 -1.90
N ILE A 13 -20.25 28.18 -1.51
CA ILE A 13 -19.03 28.00 -2.29
C ILE A 13 -18.61 26.54 -2.14
N ILE A 14 -18.96 25.71 -3.12
CA ILE A 14 -18.40 24.36 -3.24
C ILE A 14 -16.99 24.53 -3.83
N CYS A 15 -16.00 24.62 -2.95
CA CYS A 15 -14.59 24.53 -3.37
C CYS A 15 -14.31 23.08 -3.77
N THR A 16 -14.52 22.75 -5.04
CA THR A 16 -14.08 21.46 -5.59
C THR A 16 -12.56 21.49 -5.70
N THR A 17 -11.86 20.85 -4.77
CA THR A 17 -10.43 20.57 -4.94
C THR A 17 -10.28 19.61 -6.11
N VAL A 18 -9.80 20.10 -7.25
CA VAL A 18 -9.34 19.23 -8.33
C VAL A 18 -8.09 18.54 -7.77
N GLY A 19 -8.21 17.26 -7.41
CA GLY A 19 -7.07 16.48 -6.97
C GLY A 19 -6.12 16.32 -8.15
N HIS A 20 -4.94 16.91 -8.08
CA HIS A 20 -3.86 16.60 -9.01
C HIS A 20 -3.35 15.19 -8.72
N ALA A 21 -3.16 14.41 -9.77
CA ALA A 21 -2.46 13.13 -9.68
C ALA A 21 -1.07 13.36 -9.07
N THR A 22 -0.74 12.59 -8.04
CA THR A 22 0.54 12.63 -7.35
C THR A 22 1.40 11.48 -7.83
N VAL A 23 2.50 11.80 -8.50
CA VAL A 23 3.51 10.82 -8.89
C VAL A 23 4.69 10.93 -7.92
N VAL A 24 4.95 9.85 -7.18
CA VAL A 24 6.15 9.71 -6.36
C VAL A 24 7.19 8.97 -7.17
N ASP A 25 8.18 9.71 -7.66
CA ASP A 25 9.31 9.15 -8.39
C ASP A 25 10.39 8.73 -7.39
N LEU A 26 10.59 7.42 -7.21
CA LEU A 26 11.69 6.85 -6.43
C LEU A 26 12.79 6.33 -7.37
N THR A 27 13.01 6.96 -8.51
CA THR A 27 14.13 6.68 -9.40
C THR A 27 15.25 7.72 -9.20
N GLY A 28 16.48 7.38 -9.61
CA GLY A 28 17.62 8.28 -9.56
C GLY A 28 17.98 8.76 -8.14
N SER A 29 17.92 10.06 -7.91
CA SER A 29 18.31 10.73 -6.65
C SER A 29 17.14 11.03 -5.71
N ASN A 30 15.91 10.68 -6.10
CA ASN A 30 14.75 10.86 -5.24
C ASN A 30 14.58 9.63 -4.34
N ASP A 31 14.52 9.88 -3.03
CA ASP A 31 14.44 8.80 -2.04
C ASP A 31 13.11 8.74 -1.30
N SER A 32 12.21 9.71 -1.48
CA SER A 32 10.89 9.64 -0.86
C SER A 32 9.82 10.54 -1.48
N GLY A 33 8.56 10.22 -1.19
CA GLY A 33 7.40 11.06 -1.45
C GLY A 33 6.18 10.63 -0.64
N THR A 34 5.07 11.35 -0.79
CA THR A 34 3.83 11.04 -0.06
C THR A 34 2.61 11.06 -0.96
N ILE A 35 1.71 10.10 -0.78
CA ILE A 35 0.39 10.05 -1.44
C ILE A 35 -0.65 9.84 -0.35
N ASN A 36 -1.69 10.67 -0.31
CA ASN A 36 -2.84 10.53 0.60
C ASN A 36 -2.47 10.26 2.08
N GLY A 37 -1.38 10.85 2.56
CA GLY A 37 -0.89 10.73 3.94
C GLY A 37 -0.03 9.50 4.25
N ALA A 38 0.16 8.59 3.30
CA ALA A 38 1.21 7.57 3.34
C ALA A 38 2.53 8.14 2.81
N GLN A 39 3.64 7.62 3.34
CA GLN A 39 4.99 7.99 2.90
C GLN A 39 5.65 6.78 2.23
N PHE A 40 6.26 7.01 1.08
CA PHE A 40 6.98 6.01 0.29
C PHE A 40 8.44 6.42 0.29
N VAL A 41 9.32 5.50 0.68
CA VAL A 41 10.74 5.77 0.86
C VAL A 41 11.52 4.66 0.18
N PHE A 42 12.41 5.03 -0.72
CA PHE A 42 13.40 4.12 -1.27
C PHE A 42 14.25 3.55 -0.13
N THR A 43 14.54 2.25 -0.19
CA THR A 43 15.47 1.64 0.76
C THR A 43 16.57 0.92 0.00
N THR A 44 17.80 1.01 0.53
CA THR A 44 18.93 0.25 0.01
C THR A 44 18.80 -1.23 0.38
N PRO A 45 19.58 -2.13 -0.26
CA PRO A 45 19.58 -3.55 0.04
C PRO A 45 19.91 -3.76 1.52
N GLN A 46 18.93 -4.21 2.30
CA GLN A 46 19.22 -4.84 3.57
C GLN A 46 19.54 -6.31 3.26
N PRO A 47 20.55 -6.94 3.88
CA PRO A 47 20.64 -8.38 3.84
C PRO A 47 19.35 -8.92 4.47
N THR A 48 18.41 -9.36 3.65
CA THR A 48 17.20 -10.05 4.09
C THR A 48 17.52 -11.49 4.56
N GLY A 49 18.80 -11.86 4.50
CA GLY A 49 19.35 -13.08 5.07
C GLY A 49 19.19 -13.13 6.59
N THR A 50 18.15 -13.84 7.01
CA THR A 50 18.09 -14.80 8.14
C THR A 50 16.66 -15.21 8.50
N GLY A 51 15.62 -14.71 7.79
CA GLY A 51 14.24 -15.22 7.91
C GLY A 51 13.24 -14.35 8.68
N VAL A 52 13.48 -13.03 8.79
CA VAL A 52 12.62 -12.12 9.58
C VAL A 52 11.60 -11.33 8.73
N ILE A 53 11.77 -11.28 7.41
CA ILE A 53 10.81 -10.62 6.51
C ILE A 53 9.92 -11.70 5.89
N GLN A 54 8.64 -11.69 6.24
CA GLN A 54 7.64 -12.67 5.81
C GLN A 54 6.76 -12.05 4.71
N PRO A 55 6.86 -12.52 3.45
CA PRO A 55 5.94 -12.14 2.39
C PRO A 55 4.51 -12.51 2.73
N PHE A 56 3.57 -11.63 2.37
CA PHE A 56 2.13 -11.88 2.54
C PHE A 56 1.34 -11.70 1.23
N LEU A 57 1.97 -11.14 0.18
CA LEU A 57 1.42 -11.05 -1.17
C LEU A 57 2.55 -11.17 -2.18
N ARG A 58 2.32 -11.93 -3.25
CA ARG A 58 3.22 -12.03 -4.40
C ARG A 58 2.43 -11.94 -5.70
N LEU A 59 3.01 -11.24 -6.65
CA LEU A 59 2.59 -11.09 -8.05
C LEU A 59 3.82 -11.44 -8.91
N GLU A 60 3.65 -12.23 -9.98
CA GLU A 60 4.77 -12.79 -10.78
C GLU A 60 4.47 -12.93 -12.29
N ASN A 61 3.31 -12.53 -12.76
CA ASN A 61 2.80 -12.71 -14.11
C ASN A 61 2.83 -11.40 -14.94
N SER A 62 3.28 -11.42 -16.18
CA SER A 62 3.49 -10.22 -17.01
C SER A 62 2.18 -9.64 -17.59
N PRO A 63 2.09 -8.35 -17.99
CA PRO A 63 2.91 -7.18 -17.63
C PRO A 63 2.22 -6.23 -16.63
N VAL A 64 0.91 -6.36 -16.41
CA VAL A 64 0.13 -5.60 -15.43
C VAL A 64 -0.62 -6.61 -14.60
N GLU A 65 -0.38 -6.58 -13.31
CA GLU A 65 -0.97 -7.49 -12.34
C GLU A 65 -1.82 -6.73 -11.35
N GLN A 66 -2.75 -7.45 -10.75
CA GLN A 66 -3.40 -7.03 -9.55
C GLN A 66 -3.57 -8.22 -8.61
N GLY A 67 -3.58 -7.95 -7.32
CA GLY A 67 -3.86 -8.98 -6.35
C GLY A 67 -3.98 -8.42 -4.95
N TYR A 68 -4.43 -9.27 -4.05
CA TYR A 68 -4.49 -8.96 -2.63
C TYR A 68 -4.16 -10.18 -1.80
N ASN A 69 -3.70 -9.94 -0.58
CA ASN A 69 -3.29 -10.99 0.33
C ASN A 69 -4.52 -11.76 0.86
N THR A 70 -4.60 -13.06 0.58
CA THR A 70 -5.70 -13.92 1.05
C THR A 70 -5.23 -15.36 1.21
N SER A 71 -5.77 -16.05 2.22
CA SER A 71 -5.58 -17.50 2.38
C SER A 71 -6.66 -18.33 1.67
N GLY A 72 -7.59 -17.70 0.96
CA GLY A 72 -8.73 -18.37 0.33
C GLY A 72 -8.49 -18.93 -1.08
N GLY A 73 -7.37 -18.57 -1.73
CA GLY A 73 -7.09 -18.93 -3.12
C GLY A 73 -6.43 -17.76 -3.85
N THR A 74 -6.59 -17.71 -5.17
CA THR A 74 -6.00 -16.68 -6.04
C THR A 74 -7.06 -15.97 -6.88
N PRO A 75 -7.78 -14.98 -6.32
CA PRO A 75 -8.89 -14.30 -6.97
C PRO A 75 -8.48 -13.40 -8.14
N PHE A 76 -7.21 -13.02 -8.23
CA PHE A 76 -6.63 -12.25 -9.34
C PHE A 76 -5.32 -12.90 -9.81
N ASP A 77 -4.26 -12.09 -10.00
CA ASP A 77 -2.93 -12.52 -10.45
C ASP A 77 -2.02 -12.92 -9.28
N ASP A 78 -2.55 -12.93 -8.05
CA ASP A 78 -1.81 -13.30 -6.86
C ASP A 78 -1.30 -14.73 -6.94
N LYS A 79 -0.02 -14.92 -6.58
CA LYS A 79 0.65 -16.21 -6.70
C LYS A 79 0.31 -17.10 -5.52
N ALA A 80 -0.21 -18.29 -5.82
CA ALA A 80 -0.50 -19.32 -4.84
C ALA A 80 0.73 -19.75 -4.00
N GLY A 81 0.46 -20.29 -2.81
CA GLY A 81 1.45 -20.84 -1.89
C GLY A 81 1.47 -20.13 -0.54
N PRO A 82 2.34 -20.54 0.39
CA PRO A 82 2.31 -20.09 1.79
C PRO A 82 2.69 -18.62 1.98
N TRP A 83 3.19 -17.97 0.92
CA TRP A 83 3.70 -16.60 0.91
C TRP A 83 2.68 -15.57 0.43
N THR A 84 1.48 -16.03 0.07
CA THR A 84 0.30 -15.20 -0.16
C THR A 84 -0.76 -15.68 0.81
N HIS A 85 -1.10 -14.84 1.79
CA HIS A 85 -1.96 -15.27 2.90
C HIS A 85 -2.67 -14.08 3.56
N ASP A 86 -3.66 -14.37 4.39
CA ASP A 86 -4.32 -13.36 5.21
C ASP A 86 -3.32 -12.60 6.08
N LEU A 87 -3.49 -11.28 6.16
CA LEU A 87 -2.77 -10.43 7.10
C LEU A 87 -3.75 -9.96 8.16
N THR A 88 -3.42 -10.11 9.44
CA THR A 88 -4.25 -9.58 10.52
C THR A 88 -3.77 -8.19 10.96
N PHE A 89 -4.63 -7.45 11.66
CA PHE A 89 -4.19 -6.22 12.29
C PHE A 89 -3.08 -6.45 13.34
N GLY A 90 -3.10 -7.58 14.05
CA GLY A 90 -2.02 -7.96 14.97
C GLY A 90 -0.67 -8.09 14.26
N ASP A 91 -0.66 -8.62 13.04
CA ASP A 91 0.56 -8.71 12.22
C ASP A 91 1.06 -7.32 11.81
N LEU A 92 0.16 -6.40 11.44
CA LEU A 92 0.53 -5.00 11.20
C LEU A 92 1.08 -4.32 12.45
N GLN A 93 0.50 -4.55 13.63
CA GLN A 93 1.03 -3.99 14.89
C GLN A 93 2.47 -4.40 15.14
N ASN A 94 2.89 -5.57 14.63
CA ASN A 94 4.27 -6.01 14.72
C ASN A 94 5.23 -5.24 13.80
N THR A 95 4.75 -4.41 12.88
CA THR A 95 5.59 -3.56 12.01
C THR A 95 5.54 -2.08 12.39
N GLN A 96 4.89 -1.74 13.51
CA GLN A 96 4.71 -0.36 13.91
C GLN A 96 6.06 0.31 14.27
N VAL A 97 6.31 1.48 13.71
CA VAL A 97 7.46 2.35 14.00
C VAL A 97 6.99 3.77 14.32
N THR A 98 7.86 4.58 14.93
CA THR A 98 7.59 6.00 15.20
C THR A 98 8.57 6.84 14.39
N LEU A 99 8.05 7.73 13.54
CA LEU A 99 8.82 8.67 12.72
C LEU A 99 8.30 10.08 13.00
N GLY A 100 9.20 11.01 13.37
CA GLY A 100 8.82 12.40 13.65
C GLY A 100 7.67 12.58 14.65
N GLY A 101 7.58 11.68 15.66
CA GLY A 101 6.52 11.69 16.68
C GLY A 101 5.17 11.10 16.24
N ALA A 102 5.04 10.62 15.00
CA ALA A 102 3.85 9.92 14.51
C ALA A 102 4.09 8.41 14.35
N SER A 103 3.07 7.59 14.62
CA SER A 103 3.16 6.13 14.46
C SER A 103 2.73 5.69 13.06
N TYR A 104 3.51 4.79 12.47
CA TYR A 104 3.29 4.23 11.15
C TYR A 104 3.39 2.70 11.18
N PHE A 105 2.65 2.03 10.30
CA PHE A 105 2.91 0.63 9.94
C PHE A 105 3.92 0.61 8.80
N LYS A 106 4.99 -0.16 8.94
CA LYS A 106 6.06 -0.28 7.94
C LYS A 106 5.86 -1.54 7.09
N LEU A 107 5.66 -1.36 5.80
CA LEU A 107 5.52 -2.43 4.82
C LEU A 107 6.66 -2.34 3.82
N LEU A 108 7.27 -3.45 3.49
CA LEU A 108 8.32 -3.52 2.48
C LEU A 108 7.71 -3.99 1.15
N LEU A 109 7.99 -3.25 0.09
CA LEU A 109 7.80 -3.69 -1.29
C LEU A 109 9.16 -4.06 -1.87
N ASP A 110 9.20 -5.24 -2.47
CA ASP A 110 10.35 -5.80 -3.18
C ASP A 110 9.88 -6.09 -4.61
N VAL A 111 10.52 -5.43 -5.55
CA VAL A 111 10.30 -5.54 -6.97
C VAL A 111 11.26 -6.60 -7.49
N ASN A 112 10.70 -7.72 -7.96
CA ASN A 112 11.49 -8.88 -8.38
C ASN A 112 11.60 -8.97 -9.92
N GLU A 113 12.00 -7.87 -10.57
CA GLU A 113 12.24 -7.85 -12.03
C GLU A 113 13.73 -8.09 -12.37
N PRO A 114 14.04 -8.75 -13.51
CA PRO A 114 15.38 -8.69 -14.07
C PRO A 114 15.71 -7.24 -14.46
N GLY A 115 16.80 -6.69 -13.91
CA GLY A 115 17.25 -5.33 -14.20
C GLY A 115 17.48 -5.06 -15.71
N GLY A 116 17.74 -3.80 -16.06
CA GLY A 116 17.95 -3.37 -17.45
C GLY A 116 16.72 -2.68 -18.06
N SER A 117 16.33 -3.02 -19.28
CA SER A 117 15.23 -2.33 -20.01
C SER A 117 13.82 -2.55 -19.44
N LYS A 118 13.69 -3.40 -18.41
CA LYS A 118 12.43 -3.68 -17.68
C LYS A 118 12.48 -3.25 -16.21
N SER A 119 13.46 -2.43 -15.85
CA SER A 119 13.69 -2.03 -14.45
C SER A 119 12.67 -1.02 -13.92
N LEU A 120 12.07 -0.20 -14.80
CA LEU A 120 11.08 0.78 -14.39
C LEU A 120 9.72 0.11 -14.15
N ILE A 121 9.23 0.26 -12.92
CA ILE A 121 7.94 -0.26 -12.48
C ILE A 121 7.10 0.86 -11.92
N SER A 122 5.80 0.84 -12.25
CA SER A 122 4.81 1.69 -11.62
C SER A 122 3.96 0.87 -10.65
N LEU A 123 3.77 1.41 -9.45
CA LEU A 123 2.66 1.08 -8.57
C LEU A 123 1.56 2.09 -8.82
N ASP A 124 0.58 1.68 -9.61
CA ASP A 124 -0.54 2.54 -10.04
C ASP A 124 -1.72 2.46 -9.07
N GLN A 125 -1.73 1.46 -8.20
CA GLN A 125 -2.79 1.32 -7.21
C GLN A 125 -2.26 0.67 -5.93
N LEU A 126 -2.58 1.30 -4.80
CA LEU A 126 -2.43 0.71 -3.47
C LEU A 126 -3.70 0.98 -2.67
N GLN A 127 -4.31 -0.08 -2.14
CA GLN A 127 -5.50 0.02 -1.30
C GLN A 127 -5.33 -0.80 -0.04
N PHE A 128 -5.89 -0.29 1.05
CA PHE A 128 -6.04 -1.07 2.28
C PHE A 128 -7.50 -1.15 2.70
N TYR A 129 -7.96 -2.36 2.97
CA TYR A 129 -9.28 -2.64 3.54
C TYR A 129 -9.14 -3.28 4.91
N THR A 130 -10.08 -2.97 5.81
CA THR A 130 -10.27 -3.72 7.05
C THR A 130 -11.54 -4.56 6.96
N SER A 131 -11.43 -5.85 7.28
CA SER A 131 -12.56 -6.79 7.28
C SER A 131 -12.68 -7.55 8.60
N LYS A 132 -13.88 -8.04 8.87
CA LYS A 132 -14.12 -9.05 9.93
C LYS A 132 -14.02 -10.48 9.40
N VAL A 133 -13.90 -10.64 8.09
CA VAL A 133 -13.88 -11.92 7.38
C VAL A 133 -12.52 -12.08 6.72
N GLY A 134 -11.83 -13.17 7.06
CA GLY A 134 -10.59 -13.60 6.41
C GLY A 134 -10.85 -14.50 5.21
N SER A 135 -9.79 -14.85 4.48
CA SER A 135 -9.80 -15.77 3.35
C SER A 135 -10.82 -15.44 2.25
N GLN A 136 -11.19 -14.18 2.09
CA GLN A 136 -12.11 -13.75 1.03
C GLN A 136 -11.46 -13.93 -0.35
N THR A 137 -12.27 -14.28 -1.35
CA THR A 137 -11.85 -14.55 -2.74
C THR A 137 -12.71 -13.80 -3.76
N THR A 138 -13.27 -12.66 -3.36
CA THR A 138 -14.11 -11.83 -4.22
C THR A 138 -13.29 -11.07 -5.26
N SER A 139 -13.80 -10.99 -6.50
CA SER A 139 -13.30 -10.08 -7.54
C SER A 139 -13.90 -8.68 -7.43
N ASN A 140 -15.01 -8.52 -6.71
CA ASN A 140 -15.57 -7.21 -6.38
C ASN A 140 -14.84 -6.65 -5.16
N VAL A 141 -13.75 -5.92 -5.38
CA VAL A 141 -12.86 -5.41 -4.32
C VAL A 141 -13.57 -4.50 -3.30
N GLY A 142 -14.66 -3.82 -3.70
CA GLY A 142 -15.48 -3.04 -2.79
C GLY A 142 -16.18 -3.87 -1.70
N SER A 143 -16.27 -5.19 -1.89
CA SER A 143 -16.84 -6.13 -0.91
C SER A 143 -15.81 -6.68 0.09
N LEU A 144 -14.51 -6.38 -0.07
CA LEU A 144 -13.47 -6.87 0.85
C LEU A 144 -13.63 -6.33 2.27
N GLY A 145 -14.26 -5.17 2.44
CA GLY A 145 -14.53 -4.56 3.74
C GLY A 145 -14.55 -3.04 3.67
N THR A 146 -14.21 -2.40 4.79
CA THR A 146 -14.11 -0.93 4.83
C THR A 146 -12.80 -0.48 4.20
N LEU A 147 -12.87 0.29 3.11
CA LEU A 147 -11.71 0.96 2.51
C LEU A 147 -11.15 1.98 3.51
N ARG A 148 -9.83 1.92 3.75
CA ARG A 148 -9.11 2.78 4.69
C ARG A 148 -8.13 3.72 4.01
N TYR A 149 -7.58 3.27 2.89
CA TYR A 149 -6.59 4.00 2.11
C TYR A 149 -6.72 3.59 0.66
N THR A 150 -6.58 4.55 -0.26
CA THR A 150 -6.46 4.30 -1.68
C THR A 150 -5.62 5.40 -2.32
N PHE A 151 -4.94 5.06 -3.39
CA PHE A 151 -4.49 6.04 -4.38
C PHE A 151 -5.69 6.72 -5.02
N SER A 152 -5.55 8.00 -5.35
CA SER A 152 -6.48 8.73 -6.21
C SER A 152 -6.21 8.39 -7.68
N SER A 153 -7.13 8.78 -8.56
CA SER A 153 -6.96 8.53 -9.99
C SER A 153 -5.69 9.21 -10.52
N GLY A 154 -4.80 8.43 -11.12
CA GLY A 154 -3.52 8.90 -11.68
C GLY A 154 -2.37 8.98 -10.68
N ASP A 155 -2.61 8.74 -9.39
CA ASP A 155 -1.51 8.63 -8.43
C ASP A 155 -0.67 7.38 -8.71
N SER A 156 0.65 7.50 -8.61
CA SER A 156 1.54 6.36 -8.76
C SER A 156 2.85 6.51 -7.98
N VAL A 157 3.50 5.37 -7.72
CA VAL A 157 4.88 5.34 -7.24
C VAL A 157 5.73 4.66 -8.29
N ILE A 158 6.76 5.35 -8.79
CA ILE A 158 7.68 4.81 -9.78
C ILE A 158 8.92 4.28 -9.07
N LEU A 159 9.29 3.04 -9.39
CA LEU A 159 10.40 2.29 -8.84
C LEU A 159 11.36 1.93 -9.98
N ASP A 160 12.64 1.81 -9.66
CA ASP A 160 13.66 1.33 -10.59
C ASP A 160 14.39 0.13 -9.96
N ALA A 161 14.06 -1.07 -10.45
CA ALA A 161 14.65 -2.34 -10.02
C ALA A 161 16.16 -2.43 -10.25
N SER A 162 16.76 -1.51 -11.02
CA SER A 162 18.21 -1.44 -11.15
C SER A 162 18.90 -0.77 -9.96
N ARG A 163 18.15 -0.05 -9.10
CA ARG A 163 18.70 0.61 -7.90
C ARG A 163 19.14 -0.41 -6.84
N ASN A 164 18.47 -1.55 -6.75
CA ASN A 164 18.83 -2.65 -5.85
C ASN A 164 18.97 -3.95 -6.63
N HIS A 165 20.15 -4.57 -6.58
CA HIS A 165 20.39 -5.81 -7.32
C HIS A 165 20.04 -7.04 -6.44
N GLY A 166 19.25 -7.96 -7.00
CA GLY A 166 19.02 -9.31 -6.45
C GLY A 166 17.72 -9.49 -5.64
N SER A 167 17.16 -10.71 -5.68
CA SER A 167 15.86 -11.14 -5.12
C SER A 167 15.76 -11.20 -3.58
N GLY A 168 16.57 -10.39 -2.89
CA GLY A 168 16.66 -10.33 -1.44
C GLY A 168 16.95 -8.92 -0.92
N SER A 169 16.66 -7.89 -1.72
CA SER A 169 16.87 -6.49 -1.39
C SER A 169 15.50 -5.82 -1.42
N GLY A 170 15.11 -5.12 -0.36
CA GLY A 170 13.88 -4.33 -0.39
C GLY A 170 14.05 -3.11 -1.29
N ASP A 171 13.03 -2.73 -2.07
CA ASP A 171 13.08 -1.56 -2.95
C ASP A 171 12.45 -0.32 -2.34
N MET A 172 11.40 -0.51 -1.57
CA MET A 172 10.67 0.59 -0.98
C MET A 172 10.02 0.18 0.35
N TYR A 173 10.07 1.09 1.32
CA TYR A 173 9.15 1.06 2.45
C TYR A 173 7.93 1.94 2.17
N ALA A 174 6.74 1.38 2.36
CA ALA A 174 5.51 2.13 2.51
C ALA A 174 5.20 2.28 4.01
N TYR A 175 5.16 3.54 4.47
CA TYR A 175 4.79 3.91 5.83
C TYR A 175 3.35 4.42 5.84
N ILE A 176 2.46 3.60 6.38
CA ILE A 176 1.04 3.93 6.48
C ILE A 176 0.76 4.48 7.88
N ARG A 177 0.28 5.72 7.99
CA ARG A 177 -0.04 6.34 9.28
C ARG A 177 -1.05 5.48 10.04
N ARG A 178 -0.80 5.21 11.33
CA ARG A 178 -1.71 4.43 12.18
C ARG A 178 -3.15 4.99 12.20
N PRO A 179 -3.41 6.32 12.20
CA PRO A 179 -4.76 6.84 12.05
C PRO A 179 -5.51 6.44 10.77
N ILE A 180 -4.79 6.19 9.66
CA ILE A 180 -5.38 5.73 8.39
C ILE A 180 -5.89 4.30 8.54
N LEU A 181 -5.14 3.46 9.26
CA LEU A 181 -5.49 2.07 9.59
C LEU A 181 -5.85 1.97 11.09
N PRO A 182 -7.02 2.49 11.51
CA PRO A 182 -7.39 2.49 12.92
C PRO A 182 -7.56 1.07 13.43
N ALA A 183 -7.26 0.89 14.72
CA ALA A 183 -7.41 -0.39 15.38
C ALA A 183 -8.85 -0.92 15.20
N PRO A 184 -9.04 -2.09 14.58
CA PRO A 184 -10.33 -2.72 14.50
C PRO A 184 -10.74 -3.23 15.88
N ARG A 185 -12.03 -3.58 16.03
CA ARG A 185 -12.58 -4.06 17.30
C ARG A 185 -11.91 -5.35 17.81
N ARG A 186 -11.20 -6.08 16.93
CA ARG A 186 -10.45 -7.31 17.26
C ARG A 186 -9.13 -7.32 16.48
N ALA A 187 -8.02 -7.67 17.13
CA ALA A 187 -6.71 -7.80 16.48
C ALA A 187 -6.68 -8.84 15.34
N THR A 188 -7.58 -9.83 15.39
CA THR A 188 -7.76 -10.87 14.36
C THR A 188 -8.51 -10.38 13.11
N SER A 189 -8.84 -9.09 13.02
CA SER A 189 -9.51 -8.55 11.84
C SER A 189 -8.53 -8.55 10.66
N SER A 190 -9.00 -9.02 9.51
CA SER A 190 -8.18 -9.14 8.31
C SER A 190 -7.93 -7.77 7.68
N ILE A 191 -6.73 -7.61 7.16
CA ILE A 191 -6.26 -6.49 6.37
C ILE A 191 -6.03 -7.02 4.97
N TYR A 192 -6.66 -6.37 3.99
CA TYR A 192 -6.40 -6.61 2.59
C TYR A 192 -5.61 -5.44 2.03
N MET A 193 -4.35 -5.67 1.72
CA MET A 193 -3.56 -4.84 0.83
C MET A 193 -3.80 -5.30 -0.60
N ARG A 194 -4.35 -4.42 -1.43
CA ARG A 194 -4.48 -4.64 -2.87
C ARG A 194 -3.53 -3.73 -3.63
N THR A 195 -2.88 -4.28 -4.64
CA THR A 195 -1.99 -3.52 -5.52
C THR A 195 -2.34 -3.72 -6.98
N SER A 196 -1.93 -2.78 -7.84
CA SER A 196 -1.79 -3.00 -9.28
C SER A 196 -0.45 -2.46 -9.77
N VAL A 197 0.35 -3.34 -10.38
CA VAL A 197 1.81 -3.19 -10.60
C VAL A 197 2.33 -4.12 -11.70
N ILE A 198 3.59 -3.92 -12.07
CA ILE A 198 4.49 -4.91 -12.72
C ILE A 198 5.21 -5.68 -11.57
N PRO A 199 5.54 -7.00 -11.67
CA PRO A 199 5.70 -7.94 -10.53
C PRO A 199 6.26 -7.44 -9.20
N ILE A 200 5.56 -7.75 -8.10
CA ILE A 200 5.97 -7.38 -6.73
C ILE A 200 5.88 -8.53 -5.73
N ILE A 201 6.64 -8.38 -4.66
CA ILE A 201 6.52 -9.13 -3.42
C ILE A 201 6.32 -8.12 -2.28
N ALA A 202 5.15 -8.14 -1.64
CA ALA A 202 4.89 -7.34 -0.44
C ALA A 202 5.23 -8.14 0.81
N LYS A 203 5.97 -7.52 1.73
CA LYS A 203 6.49 -8.15 2.94
C LYS A 203 6.33 -7.26 4.17
N LEU A 204 6.24 -7.85 5.36
CA LEU A 204 6.20 -7.09 6.61
C LEU A 204 7.58 -6.52 6.96
N GLY A 205 7.64 -5.24 7.33
CA GLY A 205 8.88 -4.61 7.80
C GLY A 205 9.23 -4.99 9.24
N SER A 206 10.51 -5.22 9.56
CA SER A 206 10.98 -5.49 10.92
C SER A 206 10.84 -4.27 11.85
N LYS A 207 10.60 -4.48 13.15
CA LYS A 207 10.61 -3.40 14.17
C LYS A 207 11.97 -2.71 14.30
N SER A 208 13.06 -3.41 14.00
CA SER A 208 14.42 -2.88 13.99
C SER A 208 14.77 -2.33 12.61
N GLY A 209 15.20 -1.08 12.57
CA GLY A 209 15.71 -0.37 11.40
C GLY A 209 15.77 1.13 11.69
N PRO A 210 16.95 1.70 11.97
CA PRO A 210 17.12 3.13 12.09
C PRO A 210 17.14 3.77 10.70
N TRP A 211 16.45 4.89 10.54
CA TRP A 211 17.03 6.22 10.38
C TRP A 211 15.99 7.25 10.82
#